data_AF-A0A7Y5S9E1-F1
#
_entry.id   AF-A0A7Y5S9E1-F1
#
_cell.length_a   1.000
_cell.length_b   1.000
_cell.length_c   1.000
_cell.angle_alpha   90.00
_cell.angle_beta   90.00
_cell.angle_gamma   90.00
#
_symmetry.space_group_name_H-M   'P 1'
#
loop_
_entity.id
_entity.type
_entity.pdbx_description
1 polymer ?
#
loop_
_entity_poly.entity_id
_entity_poly.type
_entity_poly.pdbx_seq_one_letter_code
_entity_poly.pdbx_strand_id
1 'polypeptide(L)'
;MALDQRQTQIREGAGLEESRLNREFIDLLQKISMPVLVIVAILAVGYAFKQRYDRGQKEKLDSAFAEIEAASNSARPSPDTLRSIADEYQSIAGVYLKGSLRAGDAYLDTFRSGIKPGAELKADGSLAKPEDVMSESDKAYHLSQAQSMYERVYADTAGKPEYTLMRLESMYGLAAVAECKGEYDAAKKHYEDIVTLTDKGPWAIHTTLAKARIASLGNLKDLPRLYKSSELPKPPEPAKPEFPKVETPAAPSDGVKADEPAAPPAPADAAPKTEDAPKEEPKPAETPATPPVTPPADPKPPEPAPK
;
A
#
# COMPACT_ATOMS: atom_id res chain seq x y z
N MET A 1 65.80 -67.35 34.54
CA MET A 1 66.17 -66.48 33.41
C MET A 1 65.14 -66.62 32.29
N ALA A 2 63.96 -66.01 32.40
CA ALA A 2 62.93 -66.10 31.35
C ALA A 2 61.91 -64.92 31.40
N LEU A 3 62.30 -63.76 31.93
CA LEU A 3 61.40 -62.60 32.07
C LEU A 3 61.96 -61.29 31.47
N ASP A 4 63.28 -61.14 31.31
CA ASP A 4 63.88 -59.90 30.75
C ASP A 4 63.89 -59.80 29.22
N GLN A 5 63.71 -60.92 28.49
CA GLN A 5 63.74 -60.92 27.01
C GLN A 5 62.40 -60.52 26.36
N ARG A 6 61.29 -60.43 27.12
CA ARG A 6 59.98 -60.04 26.56
C ARG A 6 59.68 -58.55 26.67
N GLN A 7 60.41 -57.80 27.51
CA GLN A 7 60.18 -56.36 27.68
C GLN A 7 61.13 -55.47 26.85
N THR A 8 62.20 -56.03 26.28
CA THR A 8 63.14 -55.30 25.40
C THR A 8 62.74 -55.33 23.92
N GLN A 9 61.78 -56.18 23.51
CA GLN A 9 61.26 -56.21 22.13
C GLN A 9 60.10 -55.24 21.86
N ILE A 10 59.58 -54.57 22.89
CA ILE A 10 58.56 -53.53 22.75
C ILE A 10 59.20 -52.20 23.11
N ARG A 11 59.95 -51.58 22.18
CA ARG A 11 60.23 -50.11 22.07
C ARG A 11 61.41 -49.74 21.15
N GLU A 12 61.62 -50.39 20.00
CA GLU A 12 62.51 -49.83 18.96
C GLU A 12 61.91 -49.82 17.54
N GLY A 13 60.72 -50.42 17.32
CA GLY A 13 60.02 -50.42 16.02
C GLY A 13 58.70 -49.64 15.96
N ALA A 14 58.04 -49.41 17.11
CA ALA A 14 56.69 -48.84 17.15
C ALA A 14 56.61 -47.37 16.68
N GLY A 15 57.68 -46.59 16.87
CA GLY A 15 57.73 -45.18 16.42
C GLY A 15 58.00 -45.01 14.91
N LEU A 16 58.51 -46.03 14.22
CA LEU A 16 58.81 -46.00 12.78
C LEU A 16 57.59 -46.38 11.93
N GLU A 17 56.79 -47.34 12.38
CA GLU A 17 55.51 -47.66 11.73
C GLU A 17 54.47 -46.56 11.95
N GLU A 18 54.35 -45.99 13.16
CA GLU A 18 53.48 -44.84 13.42
C GLU A 18 53.93 -43.59 12.66
N SER A 19 55.25 -43.37 12.49
CA SER A 19 55.76 -42.27 11.65
C SER A 19 55.51 -42.49 10.15
N ARG A 20 55.52 -43.73 9.67
CA ARG A 20 55.13 -44.06 8.28
C ARG A 20 53.63 -43.88 8.07
N LEU A 21 52.81 -44.34 9.00
CA LEU A 21 51.35 -44.17 8.96
C LEU A 21 50.97 -42.69 8.97
N ASN A 22 51.68 -41.86 9.73
CA ASN A 22 51.46 -40.42 9.76
C ASN A 22 51.96 -39.73 8.48
N ARG A 23 53.08 -40.16 7.89
CA ARG A 23 53.56 -39.64 6.58
C ARG A 23 52.65 -40.05 5.43
N GLU A 24 52.17 -41.29 5.40
CA GLU A 24 51.20 -41.78 4.41
C GLU A 24 49.85 -41.08 4.55
N PHE A 25 49.42 -40.76 5.77
CA PHE A 25 48.23 -39.95 6.03
C PHE A 25 48.42 -38.49 5.56
N ILE A 26 49.59 -37.90 5.80
CA ILE A 26 49.94 -36.56 5.33
C ILE A 26 50.02 -36.53 3.79
N ASP A 27 50.64 -37.51 3.14
CA ASP A 27 50.73 -37.59 1.67
C ASP A 27 49.36 -37.87 1.04
N LEU A 28 48.51 -38.69 1.68
CA LEU A 28 47.13 -38.92 1.29
C LEU A 28 46.32 -37.62 1.42
N LEU A 29 46.45 -36.90 2.54
CA LEU A 29 45.84 -35.58 2.72
C LEU A 29 46.39 -34.59 1.71
N GLN A 30 47.68 -34.54 1.39
CA GLN A 30 48.22 -33.60 0.42
C GLN A 30 47.75 -33.91 -1.01
N LYS A 31 47.67 -35.19 -1.37
CA LYS A 31 47.21 -35.66 -2.69
C LYS A 31 45.72 -35.43 -2.89
N ILE A 32 44.90 -35.62 -1.85
CA ILE A 32 43.44 -35.46 -1.92
C ILE A 32 43.00 -34.03 -1.56
N SER A 33 43.75 -33.30 -0.72
CA SER A 33 43.36 -31.95 -0.25
C SER A 33 43.34 -30.94 -1.37
N MET A 34 44.29 -30.92 -2.29
CA MET A 34 44.26 -29.94 -3.40
C MET A 34 43.01 -30.10 -4.28
N PRO A 35 42.67 -31.30 -4.82
CA PRO A 35 41.43 -31.46 -5.58
C PRO A 35 40.17 -31.29 -4.73
N VAL A 36 40.15 -31.72 -3.45
CA VAL A 36 38.99 -31.52 -2.57
C VAL A 36 38.78 -30.05 -2.21
N LEU A 37 39.84 -29.28 -1.94
CA LEU A 37 39.77 -27.85 -1.70
C LEU A 37 39.25 -27.10 -2.91
N VAL A 38 39.67 -27.49 -4.13
CA VAL A 38 39.13 -26.92 -5.38
C VAL A 38 37.64 -27.20 -5.51
N ILE A 39 37.19 -28.43 -5.23
CA ILE A 39 35.75 -28.78 -5.25
C ILE A 39 34.98 -27.96 -4.22
N VAL A 40 35.49 -27.85 -2.99
CA VAL A 40 34.88 -27.03 -1.93
C VAL A 40 34.84 -25.55 -2.32
N ALA A 41 35.89 -25.02 -2.95
CA ALA A 41 35.93 -23.66 -3.44
C ALA A 41 34.89 -23.42 -4.54
N ILE A 42 34.74 -24.35 -5.49
CA ILE A 42 33.71 -24.29 -6.53
C ILE A 42 32.30 -24.31 -5.91
N LEU A 43 32.07 -25.18 -4.93
CA LEU A 43 30.80 -25.25 -4.21
C LEU A 43 30.51 -23.94 -3.44
N ALA A 44 31.52 -23.37 -2.79
CA ALA A 44 31.40 -22.10 -2.07
C ALA A 44 31.08 -20.94 -3.02
N VAL A 45 31.76 -20.87 -4.19
CA VAL A 45 31.48 -19.85 -5.22
C VAL A 45 30.08 -20.05 -5.81
N GLY A 46 29.69 -21.29 -6.12
CA GLY A 46 28.34 -21.60 -6.62
C GLY A 46 27.24 -21.21 -5.62
N TYR A 47 27.46 -21.49 -4.34
CA TYR A 47 26.56 -21.08 -3.27
C TYR A 47 26.50 -19.55 -3.12
N ALA A 48 27.65 -18.86 -3.13
CA ALA A 48 27.70 -17.40 -3.05
C ALA A 48 27.00 -16.72 -4.24
N PHE A 49 27.17 -17.27 -5.45
CA PHE A 49 26.48 -16.79 -6.65
C PHE A 49 24.96 -16.97 -6.53
N LYS A 50 24.51 -18.16 -6.12
CA LYS A 50 23.09 -18.43 -5.85
C LYS A 50 22.54 -17.48 -4.78
N GLN A 51 23.26 -17.31 -3.67
CA GLN A 51 22.84 -16.43 -2.58
C GLN A 51 22.72 -14.97 -3.04
N ARG A 52 23.64 -14.49 -3.88
CA ARG A 52 23.58 -13.13 -4.45
C ARG A 52 22.41 -12.99 -5.42
N TYR A 53 22.14 -14.01 -6.23
CA TYR A 53 21.01 -14.04 -7.15
C TYR A 53 19.66 -14.04 -6.39
N ASP A 54 19.51 -14.92 -5.41
CA ASP A 54 18.30 -15.02 -4.58
C ASP A 54 18.06 -13.72 -3.79
N ARG A 55 19.13 -13.08 -3.30
CA ARG A 55 19.04 -11.78 -2.63
C ARG A 55 18.56 -10.68 -3.59
N GLY A 56 19.12 -10.59 -4.80
CA GLY A 56 18.71 -9.60 -5.78
C GLY A 56 17.26 -9.77 -6.25
N GLN A 57 16.76 -11.01 -6.37
CA GLN A 57 15.36 -11.27 -6.70
C GLN A 57 14.41 -10.87 -5.55
N LYS A 58 14.80 -11.16 -4.30
CA LYS A 58 14.04 -10.73 -3.12
C LYS A 58 14.00 -9.22 -2.97
N GLU A 59 15.13 -8.54 -3.13
CA GLU A 59 15.21 -7.07 -3.07
C GLU A 59 14.29 -6.41 -4.11
N LYS A 60 14.24 -6.93 -5.35
CA LYS A 60 13.32 -6.45 -6.38
C LYS A 60 11.85 -6.69 -6.03
N LEU A 61 11.53 -7.85 -5.45
CA LEU A 61 10.17 -8.16 -5.03
C LEU A 61 9.74 -7.27 -3.85
N ASP A 62 10.63 -7.07 -2.88
CA ASP A 62 10.39 -6.23 -1.71
C ASP A 62 10.24 -4.76 -2.12
N SER A 63 11.08 -4.25 -3.03
CA SER A 63 10.96 -2.88 -3.57
C SER A 63 9.63 -2.69 -4.30
N ALA A 64 9.23 -3.67 -5.12
CA ALA A 64 8.00 -3.61 -5.88
C ALA A 64 6.74 -3.56 -4.98
N PHE A 65 6.71 -4.37 -3.92
CA PHE A 65 5.63 -4.28 -2.94
C PHE A 65 5.66 -2.97 -2.16
N ALA A 66 6.85 -2.48 -1.78
CA ALA A 66 6.99 -1.20 -1.10
C ALA A 66 6.46 -0.04 -1.96
N GLU A 67 6.70 -0.04 -3.26
CA GLU A 67 6.19 0.97 -4.19
C GLU A 67 4.67 0.93 -4.33
N ILE A 68 4.07 -0.26 -4.45
CA ILE A 68 2.59 -0.39 -4.46
C ILE A 68 2.00 0.15 -3.15
N GLU A 69 2.55 -0.21 -2.00
CA GLU A 69 2.04 0.26 -0.71
C GLU A 69 2.24 1.77 -0.55
N ALA A 70 3.40 2.31 -0.95
CA ALA A 70 3.66 3.74 -0.93
C ALA A 70 2.68 4.53 -1.81
N ALA A 71 2.39 4.03 -3.02
CA ALA A 71 1.41 4.63 -3.92
C ALA A 71 -0.04 4.51 -3.38
N SER A 72 -0.33 3.46 -2.61
CA SER A 72 -1.64 3.19 -2.03
C SER A 72 -1.92 3.93 -0.72
N ASN A 73 -0.90 4.45 -0.03
CA ASN A 73 -1.01 5.03 1.31
C ASN A 73 -1.61 6.45 1.38
N SER A 74 -2.08 6.98 0.26
CA SER A 74 -2.79 8.26 0.25
C SER A 74 -4.29 8.05 0.38
N ALA A 75 -5.01 9.07 0.88
CA ALA A 75 -6.47 9.01 0.98
C ALA A 75 -7.16 8.80 -0.38
N ARG A 76 -6.49 9.18 -1.48
CA ARG A 76 -6.94 9.01 -2.87
C ARG A 76 -5.74 8.66 -3.76
N PRO A 77 -5.38 7.38 -3.85
CA PRO A 77 -4.24 6.96 -4.64
C PRO A 77 -4.44 7.29 -6.12
N SER A 78 -3.37 7.68 -6.79
CA SER A 78 -3.36 7.94 -8.23
C SER A 78 -3.53 6.61 -8.99
N PRO A 79 -4.65 6.40 -9.70
CA PRO A 79 -4.88 5.15 -10.43
C PRO A 79 -3.83 4.89 -11.51
N ASP A 80 -3.39 5.95 -12.21
CA ASP A 80 -2.37 5.86 -13.26
C ASP A 80 -1.00 5.46 -12.71
N THR A 81 -0.65 5.92 -11.50
CA THR A 81 0.60 5.53 -10.83
C THR A 81 0.57 4.06 -10.42
N LEU A 82 -0.56 3.58 -9.89
CA LEU A 82 -0.72 2.15 -9.57
C LEU A 82 -0.67 1.29 -10.84
N ARG A 83 -1.26 1.76 -11.94
CA ARG A 83 -1.18 1.10 -13.24
C ARG A 83 0.26 1.05 -13.76
N SER A 84 1.00 2.16 -13.70
CA SER A 84 2.39 2.19 -14.17
C SER A 84 3.27 1.25 -13.36
N ILE A 85 3.09 1.19 -12.04
CA ILE A 85 3.80 0.23 -11.18
C ILE A 85 3.45 -1.22 -11.57
N ALA A 86 2.17 -1.51 -11.83
CA ALA A 86 1.76 -2.84 -12.29
C ALA A 86 2.45 -3.22 -13.60
N ASP A 87 2.47 -2.31 -14.59
CA ASP A 87 3.10 -2.53 -15.89
C ASP A 87 4.64 -2.67 -15.77
N GLU A 88 5.29 -1.89 -14.90
CA GLU A 88 6.74 -1.99 -14.64
C GLU A 88 7.14 -3.35 -14.08
N TYR A 89 6.33 -3.91 -13.18
CA TYR A 89 6.58 -5.21 -12.56
C TYR A 89 5.81 -6.36 -13.21
N GLN A 90 5.46 -6.27 -14.50
CA GLN A 90 4.72 -7.31 -15.22
C GLN A 90 5.41 -8.69 -15.18
N SER A 91 6.75 -8.74 -15.08
CA SER A 91 7.50 -9.99 -14.94
C SER A 91 7.34 -10.67 -13.58
N ILE A 92 6.82 -9.98 -12.57
CA ILE A 92 6.60 -10.49 -11.21
C ILE A 92 5.09 -10.65 -11.02
N ALA A 93 4.56 -11.83 -11.38
CA ALA A 93 3.11 -12.08 -11.45
C ALA A 93 2.33 -11.60 -10.21
N GLY A 94 2.81 -11.87 -9.00
CA GLY A 94 2.11 -11.46 -7.77
C GLY A 94 2.01 -9.93 -7.59
N VAL A 95 3.04 -9.19 -7.97
CA VAL A 95 3.08 -7.72 -7.88
C VAL A 95 2.19 -7.11 -8.94
N TYR A 96 2.34 -7.56 -10.19
CA TYR A 96 1.53 -7.09 -11.31
C TYR A 96 0.04 -7.30 -11.09
N LEU A 97 -0.37 -8.48 -10.61
CA LEU A 97 -1.77 -8.78 -10.32
C LEU A 97 -2.30 -7.89 -9.19
N LYS A 98 -1.54 -7.74 -8.10
CA LYS A 98 -1.91 -6.88 -6.98
C LYS A 98 -1.99 -5.40 -7.40
N GLY A 99 -1.02 -4.92 -8.16
CA GLY A 99 -0.99 -3.55 -8.69
C GLY A 99 -2.17 -3.28 -9.62
N SER A 100 -2.49 -4.23 -10.50
CA SER A 100 -3.66 -4.14 -11.39
C SER A 100 -4.97 -4.08 -10.60
N LEU A 101 -5.14 -4.92 -9.58
CA LEU A 101 -6.32 -4.87 -8.70
C LEU A 101 -6.43 -3.52 -7.99
N ARG A 102 -5.35 -3.03 -7.38
CA ARG A 102 -5.33 -1.73 -6.71
C ARG A 102 -5.62 -0.56 -7.66
N ALA A 103 -5.08 -0.61 -8.88
CA ALA A 103 -5.39 0.38 -9.91
C ALA A 103 -6.88 0.33 -10.29
N GLY A 104 -7.44 -0.88 -10.47
CA GLY A 104 -8.86 -1.09 -10.72
C GLY A 104 -9.75 -0.50 -9.64
N ASP A 105 -9.42 -0.76 -8.37
CA ASP A 105 -10.13 -0.22 -7.21
C ASP A 105 -10.03 1.31 -7.16
N ALA A 106 -8.86 1.88 -7.42
CA ALA A 106 -8.65 3.32 -7.45
C ALA A 106 -9.45 4.00 -8.58
N TYR A 107 -9.46 3.43 -9.79
CA TYR A 107 -10.30 3.94 -10.88
C TYR A 107 -11.80 3.86 -10.55
N LEU A 108 -12.25 2.75 -9.95
CA LEU A 108 -13.64 2.57 -9.56
C LEU A 108 -14.06 3.54 -8.44
N ASP A 109 -13.20 3.77 -7.45
CA ASP A 109 -13.44 4.75 -6.39
C ASP A 109 -13.51 6.17 -6.95
N THR A 110 -12.62 6.51 -7.88
CA THR A 110 -12.62 7.79 -8.59
C THR A 110 -13.92 7.99 -9.37
N PHE A 111 -14.42 6.95 -10.06
CA PHE A 111 -15.72 6.98 -10.73
C PHE A 111 -16.89 7.21 -9.74
N ARG A 112 -16.90 6.49 -8.62
CA ARG A 112 -17.99 6.53 -7.63
C ARG A 112 -18.03 7.85 -6.88
N SER A 113 -16.87 8.41 -6.56
CA SER A 113 -16.74 9.70 -5.91
C SER A 113 -17.00 10.87 -6.87
N GLY A 114 -16.72 10.69 -8.17
CA GLY A 114 -16.94 11.69 -9.22
C GLY A 114 -15.98 12.88 -9.12
N ILE A 115 -14.83 12.69 -8.48
CA ILE A 115 -13.81 13.71 -8.23
C ILE A 115 -12.46 13.20 -8.71
N LYS A 116 -11.61 14.11 -9.18
CA LYS A 116 -10.30 13.74 -9.72
C LYS A 116 -9.38 13.14 -8.63
N PRO A 117 -8.47 12.23 -9.01
CA PRO A 117 -7.44 11.74 -8.09
C PRO A 117 -6.63 12.90 -7.51
N GLY A 118 -6.32 12.82 -6.21
CA GLY A 118 -5.57 13.87 -5.51
C GLY A 118 -6.36 15.16 -5.20
N ALA A 119 -7.65 15.25 -5.54
CA ALA A 119 -8.48 16.38 -5.17
C ALA A 119 -8.56 16.55 -3.65
N GLU A 120 -8.43 17.78 -3.16
CA GLU A 120 -8.52 18.11 -1.74
C GLU A 120 -9.97 18.38 -1.34
N LEU A 121 -10.40 17.84 -0.19
CA LEU A 121 -11.65 18.20 0.44
C LEU A 121 -11.40 19.14 1.62
N LYS A 122 -12.29 20.12 1.78
CA LYS A 122 -12.39 20.92 2.99
C LYS A 122 -13.01 20.09 4.12
N ALA A 123 -12.93 20.61 5.35
CA ALA A 123 -13.48 19.97 6.54
C ALA A 123 -15.01 19.75 6.48
N ASP A 124 -15.72 20.51 5.64
CA ASP A 124 -17.16 20.38 5.40
C ASP A 124 -17.51 19.34 4.31
N GLY A 125 -16.52 18.66 3.74
CA GLY A 125 -16.68 17.68 2.67
C GLY A 125 -16.84 18.29 1.27
N SER A 126 -16.77 19.62 1.13
CA SER A 126 -16.77 20.28 -0.18
C SER A 126 -15.39 20.23 -0.83
N LEU A 127 -15.33 20.33 -2.15
CA LEU A 127 -14.07 20.40 -2.88
C LEU A 127 -13.34 21.71 -2.60
N ALA A 128 -12.02 21.63 -2.45
CA ALA A 128 -11.14 22.79 -2.42
C ALA A 128 -11.25 23.58 -3.73
N LYS A 129 -11.29 22.86 -4.87
CA LYS A 129 -11.37 23.41 -6.22
C LYS A 129 -12.58 22.82 -6.96
N PRO A 130 -13.55 23.64 -7.42
CA PRO A 130 -14.70 23.15 -8.18
C PRO A 130 -14.32 22.41 -9.47
N GLU A 131 -13.15 22.69 -10.04
CA GLU A 131 -12.62 22.09 -11.27
C GLU A 131 -12.19 20.62 -11.08
N ASP A 132 -12.13 20.15 -9.83
CA ASP A 132 -11.82 18.76 -9.48
C ASP A 132 -13.03 17.83 -9.64
N VAL A 133 -14.21 18.36 -9.94
CA VAL A 133 -15.37 17.54 -10.34
C VAL A 133 -15.10 16.93 -11.72
N MET A 134 -15.35 15.63 -11.85
CA MET A 134 -15.16 14.91 -13.12
C MET A 134 -16.30 15.19 -14.10
N SER A 135 -15.92 15.33 -15.37
CA SER A 135 -16.89 15.30 -16.47
C SER A 135 -17.45 13.88 -16.67
N GLU A 136 -18.58 13.76 -17.38
CA GLU A 136 -19.15 12.44 -17.71
C GLU A 136 -18.20 11.62 -18.61
N SER A 137 -17.42 12.26 -19.48
CA SER A 137 -16.38 11.57 -20.27
C SER A 137 -15.24 11.04 -19.38
N ASP A 138 -14.82 11.81 -18.38
CA ASP A 138 -13.78 11.36 -17.44
C ASP A 138 -14.28 10.14 -16.64
N LYS A 139 -15.54 10.18 -16.19
CA LYS A 139 -16.16 9.06 -15.49
C LYS A 139 -16.20 7.81 -16.37
N ALA A 140 -16.66 7.93 -17.61
CA ALA A 140 -16.68 6.82 -18.55
C ALA A 140 -15.27 6.24 -18.79
N TYR A 141 -14.26 7.10 -18.93
CA TYR A 141 -12.86 6.68 -19.03
C TYR A 141 -12.43 5.88 -17.79
N HIS A 142 -12.64 6.40 -16.58
CA HIS A 142 -12.21 5.72 -15.35
C HIS A 142 -12.92 4.37 -15.17
N LEU A 143 -14.23 4.31 -15.46
CA LEU A 143 -14.97 3.05 -15.39
C LEU A 143 -14.45 2.01 -16.39
N SER A 144 -14.08 2.44 -17.60
CA SER A 144 -13.46 1.57 -18.61
C SER A 144 -12.07 1.08 -18.20
N GLN A 145 -11.26 1.93 -17.56
CA GLN A 145 -9.95 1.55 -17.05
C GLN A 145 -10.10 0.55 -15.89
N ALA A 146 -11.04 0.78 -14.97
CA ALA A 146 -11.34 -0.16 -13.90
C ALA A 146 -11.70 -1.55 -14.45
N GLN A 147 -12.59 -1.60 -15.45
CA GLN A 147 -12.94 -2.84 -16.13
C GLN A 147 -11.71 -3.55 -16.71
N SER A 148 -10.89 -2.83 -17.48
CA SER A 148 -9.70 -3.39 -18.12
C SER A 148 -8.72 -3.99 -17.10
N MET A 149 -8.52 -3.31 -15.96
CA MET A 149 -7.64 -3.80 -14.90
C MET A 149 -8.18 -5.09 -14.27
N TYR A 150 -9.48 -5.16 -13.98
CA TYR A 150 -10.08 -6.38 -13.44
C TYR A 150 -10.09 -7.52 -14.47
N GLU A 151 -10.44 -7.27 -15.73
CA GLU A 151 -10.44 -8.29 -16.79
C GLU A 151 -9.06 -8.92 -16.99
N ARG A 152 -8.02 -8.09 -16.96
CA ARG A 152 -6.62 -8.53 -17.02
C ARG A 152 -6.29 -9.50 -15.89
N VAL A 153 -6.62 -9.14 -14.65
CA VAL A 153 -6.41 -10.03 -13.48
C VAL A 153 -7.23 -11.30 -13.59
N TYR A 154 -8.48 -11.21 -14.04
CA TYR A 154 -9.34 -12.39 -14.24
C TYR A 154 -8.74 -13.38 -15.24
N ALA A 155 -8.26 -12.87 -16.38
CA ALA A 155 -7.63 -13.67 -17.42
C ALA A 155 -6.32 -14.30 -16.94
N ASP A 156 -5.44 -13.51 -16.31
CA ASP A 156 -4.11 -13.96 -15.92
C ASP A 156 -4.10 -14.92 -14.72
N THR A 157 -5.19 -14.95 -13.94
CA THR A 157 -5.39 -15.86 -12.80
C THR A 157 -6.22 -17.11 -13.16
N ALA A 158 -6.74 -17.20 -14.39
CA ALA A 158 -7.54 -18.33 -14.83
C ALA A 158 -6.74 -19.65 -14.73
N GLY A 159 -7.32 -20.65 -14.06
CA GLY A 159 -6.72 -21.97 -13.92
C GLY A 159 -5.52 -22.06 -12.97
N LYS A 160 -5.21 -21.00 -12.21
CA LYS A 160 -4.08 -20.95 -11.26
C LYS A 160 -4.58 -20.91 -9.81
N PRO A 161 -4.62 -22.06 -9.09
CA PRO A 161 -5.20 -22.13 -7.74
C PRO A 161 -4.55 -21.17 -6.73
N GLU A 162 -3.25 -20.92 -6.86
CA GLU A 162 -2.48 -20.00 -6.03
C GLU A 162 -2.95 -18.54 -6.10
N TYR A 163 -3.65 -18.17 -7.18
CA TYR A 163 -4.21 -16.83 -7.38
C TYR A 163 -5.74 -16.77 -7.23
N THR A 164 -6.36 -17.81 -6.64
CA THR A 164 -7.83 -17.87 -6.49
C THR A 164 -8.39 -16.62 -5.80
N LEU A 165 -7.72 -16.10 -4.77
CA LEU A 165 -8.19 -14.91 -4.05
C LEU A 165 -8.18 -13.65 -4.95
N MET A 166 -7.09 -13.41 -5.69
CA MET A 166 -7.01 -12.30 -6.65
C MET A 166 -8.03 -12.44 -7.79
N ARG A 167 -8.30 -13.68 -8.22
CA ARG A 167 -9.37 -13.96 -9.18
C ARG A 167 -10.74 -13.57 -8.62
N LEU A 168 -11.02 -13.93 -7.38
CA LEU A 168 -12.28 -13.57 -6.72
C LEU A 168 -12.43 -12.06 -6.59
N GLU A 169 -11.38 -11.35 -6.14
CA GLU A 169 -11.36 -9.89 -6.04
C GLU A 169 -11.66 -9.23 -7.40
N SER A 170 -11.01 -9.70 -8.47
CA SER A 170 -11.30 -9.24 -9.83
C SER A 170 -12.76 -9.49 -10.25
N MET A 171 -13.33 -10.67 -9.94
CA MET A 171 -14.74 -10.95 -10.26
C MET A 171 -15.71 -10.04 -9.50
N TYR A 172 -15.41 -9.70 -8.24
CA TYR A 172 -16.18 -8.69 -7.50
C TYR A 172 -16.06 -7.30 -8.14
N GLY A 173 -14.85 -6.93 -8.59
CA GLY A 173 -14.60 -5.69 -9.32
C GLY A 173 -15.40 -5.60 -10.62
N LEU A 174 -15.40 -6.66 -11.43
CA LEU A 174 -16.20 -6.74 -12.67
C LEU A 174 -17.70 -6.64 -12.40
N ALA A 175 -18.19 -7.32 -11.35
CA ALA A 175 -19.58 -7.20 -10.95
C ALA A 175 -19.93 -5.76 -10.54
N ALA A 176 -19.06 -5.10 -9.77
CA ALA A 176 -19.24 -3.70 -9.36
C ALA A 176 -19.22 -2.73 -10.55
N VAL A 177 -18.35 -2.96 -11.55
CA VAL A 177 -18.36 -2.18 -12.79
C VAL A 177 -19.67 -2.35 -13.54
N ALA A 178 -20.18 -3.58 -13.67
CA ALA A 178 -21.47 -3.84 -14.29
C ALA A 178 -22.63 -3.18 -13.52
N GLU A 179 -22.61 -3.19 -12.19
CA GLU A 179 -23.56 -2.43 -11.36
C GLU A 179 -23.51 -0.93 -11.65
N CYS A 180 -22.30 -0.35 -11.75
CA CYS A 180 -22.10 1.05 -12.08
C CYS A 180 -22.61 1.44 -13.47
N LYS A 181 -22.64 0.50 -14.42
CA LYS A 181 -23.22 0.70 -15.77
C LYS A 181 -24.73 0.50 -15.81
N GLY A 182 -25.34 0.01 -14.74
CA GLY A 182 -26.74 -0.44 -14.74
C GLY A 182 -26.96 -1.78 -15.47
N GLU A 183 -25.89 -2.52 -15.76
CA GLU A 183 -25.93 -3.82 -16.42
C GLU A 183 -26.13 -4.95 -15.39
N TYR A 184 -27.26 -4.92 -14.68
CA TYR A 184 -27.51 -5.79 -13.53
C TYR A 184 -27.50 -7.29 -13.85
N ASP A 185 -27.87 -7.68 -15.07
CA ASP A 185 -27.80 -9.09 -15.50
C ASP A 185 -26.35 -9.54 -15.67
N ALA A 186 -25.46 -8.67 -16.14
CA ALA A 186 -24.03 -8.94 -16.23
C ALA A 186 -23.39 -9.00 -14.83
N ALA A 187 -23.77 -8.08 -13.92
CA ALA A 187 -23.34 -8.13 -12.53
C ALA A 187 -23.76 -9.44 -11.84
N LYS A 188 -25.01 -9.86 -12.06
CA LYS A 188 -25.54 -11.13 -11.56
C LYS A 188 -24.70 -12.32 -12.04
N LYS A 189 -24.37 -12.36 -13.34
CA LYS A 189 -23.54 -13.43 -13.92
C LYS A 189 -22.18 -13.53 -13.23
N HIS A 190 -21.49 -12.40 -13.00
CA HIS A 190 -20.21 -12.41 -12.29
C HIS A 190 -20.35 -12.96 -10.86
N TYR A 191 -21.42 -12.62 -10.13
CA TYR A 191 -21.68 -13.20 -8.82
C TYR A 191 -22.02 -14.69 -8.86
N GLU A 192 -22.76 -15.15 -9.87
CA GLU A 192 -23.05 -16.58 -10.08
C GLU A 192 -21.76 -17.37 -10.39
N ASP A 193 -20.83 -16.78 -11.15
CA ASP A 193 -19.51 -17.37 -11.40
C ASP A 193 -18.70 -17.46 -10.09
N ILE A 194 -18.78 -16.46 -9.19
CA ILE A 194 -18.15 -16.52 -7.85
C ILE A 194 -18.74 -17.66 -7.01
N VAL A 195 -20.07 -17.81 -7.01
CA VAL A 195 -20.73 -18.93 -6.32
C VAL A 195 -20.22 -20.26 -6.86
N THR A 196 -20.13 -20.39 -8.18
CA THR A 196 -19.65 -21.61 -8.84
C THR A 196 -18.19 -21.93 -8.48
N LEU A 197 -17.33 -20.90 -8.44
CA LEU A 197 -15.91 -21.07 -8.11
C LEU A 197 -15.68 -21.42 -6.63
N THR A 198 -16.56 -20.99 -5.73
CA THR A 198 -16.34 -21.08 -4.28
C THR A 198 -17.21 -22.10 -3.55
N ASP A 199 -18.17 -22.73 -4.25
CA ASP A 199 -19.07 -23.69 -3.65
C ASP A 199 -18.29 -24.86 -3.02
N LYS A 200 -18.60 -25.18 -1.76
CA LYS A 200 -18.04 -26.30 -0.98
C LYS A 200 -16.50 -26.32 -0.85
N GLY A 201 -15.83 -25.22 -1.14
CA GLY A 201 -14.39 -25.05 -0.99
C GLY A 201 -13.98 -24.27 0.27
N PRO A 202 -12.67 -24.00 0.46
CA PRO A 202 -12.16 -23.18 1.56
C PRO A 202 -12.67 -21.72 1.50
N TRP A 203 -13.26 -21.32 0.38
CA TRP A 203 -13.75 -19.97 0.10
C TRP A 203 -15.28 -19.83 0.23
N ALA A 204 -15.97 -20.78 0.86
CA ALA A 204 -17.43 -20.82 0.94
C ALA A 204 -18.08 -19.55 1.50
N ILE A 205 -17.37 -18.74 2.29
CA ILE A 205 -17.85 -17.42 2.74
C ILE A 205 -18.19 -16.48 1.57
N HIS A 206 -17.45 -16.57 0.46
CA HIS A 206 -17.71 -15.79 -0.75
C HIS A 206 -18.98 -16.25 -1.47
N THR A 207 -19.35 -17.54 -1.40
CA THR A 207 -20.65 -18.01 -1.89
C THR A 207 -21.79 -17.31 -1.16
N THR A 208 -21.72 -17.23 0.18
CA THR A 208 -22.73 -16.54 0.99
C THR A 208 -22.80 -15.05 0.63
N LEU A 209 -21.66 -14.39 0.51
CA LEU A 209 -21.58 -12.97 0.14
C LEU A 209 -22.13 -12.70 -1.27
N ALA A 210 -21.77 -13.51 -2.26
CA ALA A 210 -22.23 -13.36 -3.64
C ALA A 210 -23.74 -13.59 -3.76
N LYS A 211 -24.30 -14.60 -3.07
CA LYS A 211 -25.76 -14.81 -3.01
C LYS A 211 -26.50 -13.63 -2.38
N ALA A 212 -25.95 -13.05 -1.30
CA ALA A 212 -26.51 -11.86 -0.68
C ALA A 212 -26.50 -10.66 -1.64
N ARG A 213 -25.40 -10.46 -2.40
CA ARG A 213 -25.31 -9.41 -3.42
C ARG A 213 -26.34 -9.61 -4.54
N ILE A 214 -26.47 -10.81 -5.09
CA ILE A 214 -27.50 -11.16 -6.10
C ILE A 214 -28.90 -10.81 -5.60
N ALA A 215 -29.24 -11.17 -4.36
CA ALA A 215 -30.55 -10.87 -3.78
C ALA A 215 -30.80 -9.36 -3.64
N SER A 216 -29.74 -8.57 -3.43
CA SER A 216 -29.83 -7.11 -3.31
C SER A 216 -29.84 -6.36 -4.65
N LEU A 217 -29.47 -6.99 -5.78
CA LEU A 217 -29.39 -6.33 -7.09
C LEU A 217 -30.73 -5.72 -7.52
N GLY A 218 -31.86 -6.33 -7.17
CA GLY A 218 -33.19 -5.79 -7.46
C GLY A 218 -33.40 -4.42 -6.82
N ASN A 219 -32.94 -4.24 -5.58
CA ASN A 219 -33.10 -2.99 -4.83
C ASN A 219 -32.25 -1.85 -5.42
N LEU A 220 -31.17 -2.16 -6.13
CA LEU A 220 -30.32 -1.14 -6.75
C LEU A 220 -31.00 -0.46 -7.94
N LYS A 221 -31.97 -1.12 -8.59
CA LYS A 221 -32.74 -0.54 -9.70
C LYS A 221 -33.66 0.58 -9.25
N ASP A 222 -34.12 0.51 -8.00
CA ASP A 222 -35.15 1.39 -7.44
C ASP A 222 -34.58 2.43 -6.46
N LEU A 223 -33.26 2.67 -6.49
CA LEU A 223 -32.61 3.64 -5.61
C LEU A 223 -33.14 5.07 -5.88
N PRO A 224 -33.57 5.80 -4.83
CA PRO A 224 -34.01 7.18 -4.98
C PRO A 224 -32.85 8.08 -5.42
N ARG A 225 -33.13 9.02 -6.32
CA ARG A 225 -32.16 10.01 -6.79
C ARG A 225 -31.68 10.87 -5.63
N LEU A 226 -30.36 10.99 -5.49
CA LEU A 226 -29.73 12.00 -4.63
C LEU A 226 -29.71 13.36 -5.35
N TYR A 227 -30.27 14.38 -4.71
CA TYR A 227 -30.29 15.75 -5.22
C TYR A 227 -28.97 16.45 -4.93
N LYS A 228 -28.55 17.34 -5.83
CA LYS A 228 -27.40 18.23 -5.57
C LYS A 228 -27.76 19.22 -4.46
N SER A 229 -26.79 19.71 -3.69
CA SER A 229 -27.03 20.72 -2.65
C SER A 229 -27.74 21.97 -3.18
N SER A 230 -27.43 22.38 -4.42
CA SER A 230 -28.11 23.47 -5.12
C SER A 230 -29.57 23.21 -5.49
N GLU A 231 -29.99 21.95 -5.51
CA GLU A 231 -31.36 21.50 -5.80
C GLU A 231 -32.20 21.37 -4.52
N LEU A 232 -31.58 21.48 -3.33
CA LEU A 232 -32.27 21.45 -2.05
C LEU A 232 -32.92 22.82 -1.75
N PRO A 233 -34.10 22.86 -1.11
CA PRO A 233 -34.69 24.12 -0.63
C PRO A 233 -33.72 24.83 0.31
N LYS A 234 -33.52 26.14 0.10
CA LYS A 234 -32.73 26.96 1.02
C LYS A 234 -33.46 27.01 2.38
N PRO A 235 -32.76 26.76 3.51
CA PRO A 235 -33.35 26.98 4.83
C PRO A 235 -33.89 28.41 4.93
N PRO A 236 -35.04 28.64 5.59
CA PRO A 236 -35.55 29.99 5.80
C PRO A 236 -34.48 30.81 6.52
N GLU A 237 -34.23 32.04 6.05
CA GLU A 237 -33.32 32.95 6.74
C GLU A 237 -33.81 33.10 8.20
N PRO A 238 -32.92 32.96 9.20
CA PRO A 238 -33.31 33.15 10.58
C PRO A 238 -33.91 34.54 10.72
N ALA A 239 -35.14 34.60 11.26
CA ALA A 239 -35.82 35.87 11.49
C ALA A 239 -34.86 36.80 12.22
N LYS A 240 -34.53 37.93 11.59
CA LYS A 240 -33.67 38.94 12.19
C LYS A 240 -34.35 39.33 13.51
N PRO A 241 -33.70 39.14 14.68
CA PRO A 241 -34.32 39.53 15.94
C PRO A 241 -34.64 41.01 15.86
N GLU A 242 -35.94 41.32 15.81
CA GLU A 242 -36.43 42.68 16.00
C GLU A 242 -36.16 43.03 17.46
N PHE A 243 -34.99 43.58 17.73
CA PHE A 243 -34.77 44.25 19.01
C PHE A 243 -35.78 45.40 19.07
N PRO A 244 -36.65 45.47 20.09
CA PRO A 244 -37.50 46.63 20.28
C PRO A 244 -36.58 47.84 20.34
N LYS A 245 -36.86 48.82 19.48
CA LYS A 245 -36.21 50.12 19.53
C LYS A 245 -36.58 50.71 20.89
N VAL A 246 -35.67 50.56 21.86
CA VAL A 246 -35.81 51.24 23.15
C VAL A 246 -35.75 52.72 22.80
N GLU A 247 -36.90 53.37 22.79
CA GLU A 247 -36.98 54.83 22.81
C GLU A 247 -36.21 55.25 24.05
N THR A 248 -35.03 55.84 23.82
CA THR A 248 -34.27 56.48 24.89
C THR A 248 -35.18 57.58 25.42
N PRO A 249 -35.65 57.51 26.69
CA PRO A 249 -36.45 58.59 27.24
C PRO A 249 -35.61 59.87 27.17
N ALA A 250 -36.21 60.94 26.64
CA ALA A 250 -35.60 62.26 26.67
C ALA A 250 -35.14 62.55 28.09
N ALA A 251 -33.85 62.86 28.25
CA ALA A 251 -33.27 63.22 29.53
C ALA A 251 -34.08 64.40 30.14
N PRO A 252 -34.64 64.27 31.35
CA PRO A 252 -35.10 65.44 32.08
C PRO A 252 -33.87 66.26 32.47
N SER A 253 -33.83 67.48 31.95
CA SER A 253 -32.90 68.52 32.38
C SER A 253 -33.14 68.86 33.85
N ASP A 254 -32.02 69.06 34.54
CA ASP A 254 -31.85 69.71 35.84
C ASP A 254 -32.12 68.89 37.11
N GLY A 255 -31.00 68.56 37.78
CA GLY A 255 -30.81 69.12 39.12
C GLY A 255 -30.82 68.16 40.30
N VAL A 256 -30.06 67.07 40.27
CA VAL A 256 -29.63 66.40 41.51
C VAL A 256 -28.17 65.95 41.38
N LYS A 257 -27.27 66.62 42.12
CA LYS A 257 -25.97 66.04 42.49
C LYS A 257 -26.24 64.99 43.57
N ALA A 258 -25.90 63.73 43.29
CA ALA A 258 -25.79 62.69 44.29
C ALA A 258 -24.47 61.94 44.05
N ASP A 259 -23.72 61.80 45.14
CA ASP A 259 -22.35 61.34 45.26
C ASP A 259 -22.01 60.05 44.52
N GLU A 260 -20.76 59.99 44.05
CA GLU A 260 -20.06 58.83 43.49
C GLU A 260 -19.76 57.80 44.59
N PRO A 261 -20.32 56.57 44.54
CA PRO A 261 -19.82 55.45 45.31
C PRO A 261 -18.90 54.60 44.42
N ALA A 262 -17.70 54.37 44.95
CA ALA A 262 -16.63 53.59 44.36
C ALA A 262 -17.06 52.21 43.84
N ALA A 263 -16.43 51.79 42.74
CA ALA A 263 -16.64 50.50 42.08
C ALA A 263 -16.35 49.30 43.01
N PRO A 264 -17.28 48.32 43.12
CA PRO A 264 -16.97 47.01 43.67
C PRO A 264 -16.30 46.08 42.63
N PRO A 265 -15.51 45.09 43.09
CA PRO A 265 -14.45 44.45 42.33
C PRO A 265 -14.91 43.39 41.33
N ALA A 266 -14.07 43.14 40.32
CA ALA A 266 -14.22 42.05 39.36
C ALA A 266 -14.19 40.67 40.05
N PRO A 267 -15.10 39.74 39.71
CA PRO A 267 -15.00 38.36 40.18
C PRO A 267 -13.89 37.61 39.42
N ALA A 268 -13.02 36.98 40.22
CA ALA A 268 -11.95 36.09 39.80
C ALA A 268 -12.45 34.67 39.48
N ASP A 269 -11.80 34.09 38.46
CA ASP A 269 -11.65 32.70 38.03
C ASP A 269 -12.44 31.55 38.68
N ALA A 270 -12.99 30.70 37.79
CA ALA A 270 -13.11 29.26 38.03
C ALA A 270 -12.83 28.48 36.73
N ALA A 271 -11.55 28.48 36.30
CA ALA A 271 -11.02 27.49 35.37
C ALA A 271 -10.44 26.30 36.16
N PRO A 272 -10.81 25.04 35.86
CA PRO A 272 -10.12 23.89 36.43
C PRO A 272 -8.77 23.67 35.72
N LYS A 273 -7.68 23.82 36.48
CA LYS A 273 -6.34 23.37 36.10
C LYS A 273 -6.30 21.84 36.07
N THR A 274 -5.82 21.27 34.98
CA THR A 274 -5.22 19.94 34.96
C THR A 274 -3.78 20.07 34.45
N GLU A 275 -2.88 19.72 35.37
CA GLU A 275 -1.47 19.31 35.28
C GLU A 275 -0.67 19.52 33.99
N ASP A 276 0.38 20.34 34.14
CA ASP A 276 1.64 20.30 33.39
C ASP A 276 2.28 18.91 33.43
N ALA A 277 2.57 18.37 32.25
CA ALA A 277 3.61 17.37 32.04
C ALA A 277 4.71 17.98 31.15
N PRO A 278 6.00 17.67 31.35
CA PRO A 278 7.11 18.40 30.75
C PRO A 278 7.17 18.25 29.23
N LYS A 279 7.31 19.40 28.56
CA LYS A 279 7.59 19.54 27.14
C LYS A 279 9.10 19.37 26.92
N GLU A 280 9.56 18.16 26.60
CA GLU A 280 10.84 17.99 25.90
C GLU A 280 10.62 18.23 24.41
N GLU A 281 11.28 19.28 23.88
CA GLU A 281 11.44 19.50 22.45
C GLU A 281 12.49 18.53 21.89
N PRO A 282 12.17 17.69 20.89
CA PRO A 282 13.21 17.08 20.08
C PRO A 282 13.72 18.12 19.09
N LYS A 283 14.97 18.52 19.34
CA LYS A 283 15.88 19.22 18.43
C LYS A 283 15.79 18.60 17.01
N PRO A 284 15.68 19.38 15.92
CA PRO A 284 15.74 18.85 14.57
C PRO A 284 17.08 18.14 14.36
N ALA A 285 17.03 16.85 14.00
CA ALA A 285 18.20 16.14 13.53
C ALA A 285 18.63 16.74 12.18
N GLU A 286 19.88 17.20 12.13
CA GLU A 286 20.55 17.61 10.91
C GLU A 286 20.55 16.45 9.91
N THR A 287 19.89 16.66 8.77
CA THR A 287 19.97 15.78 7.61
C THR A 287 21.42 15.77 7.11
N PRO A 288 22.08 14.61 6.95
CA PRO A 288 23.36 14.55 6.24
C PRO A 288 23.14 14.97 4.79
N ALA A 289 23.90 15.99 4.36
CA ALA A 289 23.93 16.45 2.97
C ALA A 289 24.32 15.30 2.04
N THR A 290 23.45 14.97 1.08
CA THR A 290 23.78 14.14 -0.06
C THR A 290 24.81 14.86 -0.94
N PRO A 291 25.92 14.22 -1.34
CA PRO A 291 26.83 14.80 -2.32
C PRO A 291 26.14 14.89 -3.70
N PRO A 292 26.51 15.89 -4.53
CA PRO A 292 25.88 16.09 -5.83
C PRO A 292 26.14 14.90 -6.76
N VAL A 293 25.06 14.29 -7.23
CA VAL A 293 25.09 13.32 -8.34
C VAL A 293 25.41 14.09 -9.61
N THR A 294 26.57 13.81 -10.19
CA THR A 294 26.93 14.27 -11.53
C THR A 294 26.05 13.52 -12.54
N PRO A 295 25.36 14.21 -13.45
CA PRO A 295 24.58 13.55 -14.49
C PRO A 295 25.51 12.73 -15.40
N PRO A 296 25.13 11.49 -15.78
CA PRO A 296 25.91 10.69 -16.72
C PRO A 296 25.99 11.38 -18.08
N ALA A 297 27.19 11.37 -18.66
CA ALA A 297 27.50 11.94 -19.96
C ALA A 297 26.63 11.34 -21.07
N ASP A 298 26.18 12.20 -22.00
CA ASP A 298 25.41 11.83 -23.18
C ASP A 298 26.11 10.71 -23.98
N PRO A 299 25.38 9.69 -24.46
CA PRO A 299 25.94 8.64 -25.29
C PRO A 299 26.44 9.21 -26.62
N LYS A 300 27.71 8.92 -26.93
CA LYS A 300 28.39 9.25 -28.18
C LYS A 300 27.60 8.69 -29.39
N PRO A 301 27.33 9.49 -30.44
CA PRO A 301 26.68 8.99 -31.66
C PRO A 301 27.51 7.90 -32.35
N PRO A 302 26.88 6.90 -32.96
CA PRO A 302 27.58 5.83 -33.66
C PRO A 302 28.32 6.36 -34.90
N GLU A 303 29.53 5.87 -35.07
CA GLU A 303 30.44 6.18 -36.17
C GLU A 303 29.88 5.63 -37.49
N PRO A 304 29.91 6.39 -38.59
CA PRO A 304 29.35 5.95 -39.86
C PRO A 304 30.20 4.83 -40.48
N ALA A 305 29.53 3.79 -40.96
CA ALA A 305 30.15 2.62 -41.57
C ALA A 305 31.03 2.98 -42.79
N PRO A 306 32.18 2.30 -42.97
CA PRO A 306 33.06 2.52 -44.11
C PRO A 306 32.37 2.09 -45.42
N LYS A 307 32.54 2.91 -46.45
CA LYS A 307 32.08 2.66 -47.83
C LYS A 307 32.86 1.54 -48.51
#